data_AF-A0A8X8KPG7-F1
#
_entry.id   AF-A0A8X8KPG7-F1
#
_cell.length_a   1.000
_cell.length_b   1.000
_cell.length_c   1.000
_cell.angle_alpha   90.00
_cell.angle_beta   90.00
_cell.angle_gamma   90.00
#
_symmetry.space_group_name_H-M   'P 1'
#
loop_
_entity.id
_entity.type
_entity.pdbx_description
1 polymer ?
#
loop_
_entity_poly.entity_id
_entity_poly.type
_entity_poly.pdbx_seq_one_letter_code
_entity_poly.pdbx_strand_id
1 'polypeptide(L)'
;MPISEDDLALLSMSDDEIAIKNSNFSFDFDEMHKRMFSGDRSYQLIQAHLYCEHIVLQMVREALPFPEEISVDRMGFAQRFQLVMALGLIDKKLAAPIKMINKLRNKVAHDLTFSVSEADAKSLFDCTPSDLIEAVLDMPSRCGNAASFEDLLFVVVVKFDIVRQQHVVQRVLGRKSQIHLRDALNKAYPLIKNA
;
A
#
# COMPACT_ATOMS: atom_id res chain seq x y z
N MET A 1 19.70 25.99 10.72
CA MET A 1 18.31 25.98 11.21
C MET A 1 18.27 25.13 12.47
N PRO A 2 17.67 25.61 13.58
CA PRO A 2 17.61 24.85 14.83
C PRO A 2 16.79 23.56 14.66
N ILE A 3 17.11 22.54 15.45
CA ILE A 3 16.36 21.29 15.55
C ILE A 3 15.07 21.59 16.33
N SER A 4 13.91 21.19 15.80
CA SER A 4 12.62 21.39 16.49
C SER A 4 12.39 20.34 17.59
N GLU A 5 11.39 20.55 18.45
CA GLU A 5 10.98 19.55 19.45
C GLU A 5 10.52 18.23 18.79
N ASP A 6 9.76 18.31 17.70
CA ASP A 6 9.35 17.13 16.91
C ASP A 6 10.56 16.35 16.37
N ASP A 7 11.60 17.07 15.93
CA ASP A 7 12.82 16.45 15.44
C ASP A 7 13.58 15.75 16.58
N LEU A 8 13.63 16.34 17.79
CA LEU A 8 14.22 15.70 18.98
C LEU A 8 13.45 14.46 19.41
N ALA A 9 12.11 14.53 19.40
CA ALA A 9 11.26 13.38 19.68
C ALA A 9 11.53 12.24 18.69
N LEU A 10 11.62 12.54 17.39
CA LEU A 10 11.93 11.53 16.36
C LEU A 10 13.34 10.93 16.52
N LEU A 11 14.34 11.74 16.88
CA LEU A 11 15.71 11.25 17.14
C LEU A 11 15.78 10.31 18.35
N SER A 12 14.90 10.51 19.34
CA SER A 12 14.86 9.69 20.56
C SER A 12 14.26 8.29 20.35
N MET A 13 13.46 8.11 19.29
CA MET A 13 12.86 6.82 18.96
C MET A 13 13.87 5.91 18.27
N SER A 14 13.88 4.63 18.63
CA SER A 14 14.55 3.57 17.88
C SER A 14 13.88 3.32 16.52
N ASP A 15 14.61 2.68 15.61
CA ASP A 15 14.09 2.35 14.28
C ASP A 15 12.95 1.31 14.37
N ASP A 16 13.02 0.38 15.33
CA ASP A 16 11.96 -0.59 15.60
C ASP A 16 10.68 0.07 16.13
N GLU A 17 10.81 1.04 17.04
CA GLU A 17 9.66 1.82 17.53
C GLU A 17 9.00 2.63 16.39
N ILE A 18 9.79 3.18 15.47
CA ILE A 18 9.28 3.85 14.28
C ILE A 18 8.54 2.85 13.39
N ALA A 19 9.11 1.67 13.15
CA ALA A 19 8.49 0.64 12.34
C ALA A 19 7.15 0.21 12.94
N ILE A 20 7.10 -0.12 14.23
CA ILE A 20 5.87 -0.53 14.94
C ILE A 20 4.81 0.57 14.87
N LYS A 21 5.18 1.83 15.17
CA LYS A 21 4.23 2.95 15.19
C LYS A 21 3.60 3.24 13.83
N ASN A 22 4.30 2.92 12.74
CA ASN A 22 3.87 3.25 11.37
C ASN A 22 3.38 2.02 10.57
N SER A 23 3.42 0.81 11.16
CA SER A 23 2.93 -0.43 10.54
C SER A 23 1.45 -0.69 10.88
N ASN A 24 0.61 0.30 10.58
CA ASN A 24 -0.84 0.21 10.79
C ASN A 24 -1.56 0.20 9.46
N PHE A 25 -2.59 -0.65 9.32
CA PHE A 25 -3.45 -0.64 8.15
C PHE A 25 -4.15 0.71 7.99
N SER A 26 -4.28 1.18 6.75
CA SER A 26 -5.00 2.43 6.47
C SER A 26 -6.52 2.31 6.59
N PHE A 27 -7.01 1.13 6.94
CA PHE A 27 -8.43 0.76 7.06
C PHE A 27 -8.61 -0.24 8.22
N ASP A 28 -9.85 -0.44 8.63
CA ASP A 28 -10.23 -1.50 9.57
C ASP A 28 -10.06 -2.88 8.90
N PHE A 29 -9.14 -3.69 9.45
CA PHE A 29 -8.78 -4.98 8.90
C PHE A 29 -9.90 -6.02 9.02
N ASP A 30 -10.59 -6.06 10.16
CA ASP A 30 -11.65 -7.04 10.42
C ASP A 30 -12.88 -6.75 9.55
N GLU A 31 -13.24 -5.48 9.42
CA GLU A 31 -14.33 -5.06 8.53
C GLU A 31 -13.98 -5.32 7.07
N MET A 32 -12.72 -5.09 6.66
CA MET A 32 -12.24 -5.41 5.31
C MET A 32 -12.34 -6.91 5.01
N HIS A 33 -11.86 -7.76 5.92
CA HIS A 33 -12.00 -9.20 5.80
C HIS A 33 -13.48 -9.60 5.68
N LYS A 34 -14.33 -9.14 6.58
CA LYS A 34 -15.78 -9.45 6.55
C LYS A 34 -16.43 -9.04 5.22
N ARG A 35 -16.14 -7.85 4.70
CA ARG A 35 -16.69 -7.38 3.43
C ARG A 35 -16.19 -8.19 2.24
N MET A 36 -14.90 -8.49 2.19
CA MET A 36 -14.28 -9.20 1.07
C MET A 36 -14.66 -10.68 0.98
N PHE A 37 -15.07 -11.31 2.08
CA PHE A 37 -15.53 -12.69 2.11
C PHE A 37 -17.07 -12.82 2.15
N SER A 38 -17.78 -11.76 1.79
CA SER A 38 -19.25 -11.75 1.72
C SER A 38 -19.76 -11.56 0.29
N GLY A 39 -21.00 -11.96 0.03
CA GLY A 39 -21.64 -11.79 -1.28
C GLY A 39 -21.08 -12.70 -2.38
N ASP A 40 -21.42 -12.36 -3.62
CA ASP A 40 -20.90 -13.05 -4.82
C ASP A 40 -19.53 -12.48 -5.26
N ARG A 41 -18.88 -13.13 -6.23
CA ARG A 41 -17.55 -12.71 -6.72
C ARG A 41 -17.52 -11.29 -7.28
N SER A 42 -18.63 -10.80 -7.87
CA SER A 42 -18.71 -9.44 -8.39
C SER A 42 -18.72 -8.43 -7.24
N TYR A 43 -19.47 -8.71 -6.18
CA TYR A 43 -19.46 -7.91 -4.96
C TYR A 43 -18.08 -7.92 -4.29
N GLN A 44 -17.47 -9.08 -4.11
CA GLN A 44 -16.13 -9.24 -3.52
C GLN A 44 -15.08 -8.44 -4.31
N LEU A 45 -15.14 -8.50 -5.64
CA LEU A 45 -14.28 -7.73 -6.53
C LEU A 45 -14.46 -6.21 -6.37
N ILE A 46 -15.71 -5.75 -6.24
CA ILE A 46 -15.99 -4.32 -5.97
C ILE A 46 -15.37 -3.92 -4.64
N GLN A 47 -15.54 -4.73 -3.58
CA GLN A 47 -14.94 -4.44 -2.28
C GLN A 47 -13.42 -4.36 -2.39
N ALA A 48 -12.77 -5.35 -3.00
CA ALA A 48 -11.33 -5.33 -3.21
C ALA A 48 -10.85 -4.08 -3.95
N HIS A 49 -11.57 -3.66 -5.01
CA HIS A 49 -11.25 -2.45 -5.74
C HIS A 49 -11.39 -1.18 -4.89
N LEU A 50 -12.42 -1.07 -4.05
CA LEU A 50 -12.60 0.08 -3.14
C LEU A 50 -11.43 0.21 -2.16
N TYR A 51 -10.96 -0.91 -1.60
CA TYR A 51 -9.77 -0.92 -0.75
C TYR A 51 -8.51 -0.54 -1.54
N CYS A 52 -8.32 -1.07 -2.76
CA CYS A 52 -7.22 -0.63 -3.62
C CYS A 52 -7.26 0.88 -3.90
N GLU A 53 -8.45 1.44 -4.17
CA GLU A 53 -8.61 2.88 -4.42
C GLU A 53 -8.26 3.72 -3.20
N HIS A 54 -8.70 3.29 -2.02
CA HIS A 54 -8.33 3.91 -0.74
C HIS A 54 -6.81 3.87 -0.52
N ILE A 55 -6.18 2.70 -0.65
CA ILE A 55 -4.73 2.54 -0.47
C ILE A 55 -3.96 3.45 -1.43
N VAL A 56 -4.35 3.48 -2.71
CA VAL A 56 -3.73 4.36 -3.71
C VAL A 56 -3.85 5.83 -3.32
N LEU A 57 -5.01 6.27 -2.84
CA LEU A 57 -5.21 7.65 -2.39
C LEU A 57 -4.29 7.98 -1.20
N GLN A 58 -4.19 7.08 -0.22
CA GLN A 58 -3.28 7.26 0.92
C GLN A 58 -1.82 7.31 0.46
N MET A 59 -1.38 6.39 -0.39
CA MET A 59 -0.02 6.38 -0.92
C MET A 59 0.35 7.68 -1.62
N VAL A 60 -0.54 8.25 -2.44
CA VAL A 60 -0.26 9.53 -3.09
C VAL A 60 -0.16 10.65 -2.07
N ARG A 61 -1.11 10.75 -1.14
CA ARG A 61 -1.14 11.80 -0.11
C ARG A 61 0.09 11.75 0.81
N GLU A 62 0.48 10.56 1.21
CA GLU A 62 1.67 10.31 2.03
C GLU A 62 2.96 10.55 1.24
N ALA A 63 2.95 10.35 -0.08
CA ALA A 63 4.14 10.45 -0.90
C ALA A 63 4.53 11.87 -1.30
N LEU A 64 3.54 12.74 -1.51
CA LEU A 64 3.78 14.11 -1.95
C LEU A 64 4.15 15.00 -0.76
N PRO A 65 5.12 15.92 -0.92
CA PRO A 65 5.44 16.91 0.10
C PRO A 65 4.30 17.93 0.34
N PHE A 66 3.55 18.25 -0.71
CA PHE A 66 2.47 19.23 -0.73
C PHE A 66 1.25 18.63 -1.45
N PRO A 67 0.58 17.61 -0.87
CA PRO A 67 -0.52 16.90 -1.53
C PRO A 67 -1.73 17.79 -1.85
N GLU A 68 -1.90 18.91 -1.14
CA GLU A 68 -2.96 19.91 -1.32
C GLU A 68 -2.85 20.72 -2.62
N GLU A 69 -1.63 20.83 -3.18
CA GLU A 69 -1.38 21.55 -4.44
C GLU A 69 -1.90 20.81 -5.67
N ILE A 70 -2.40 19.59 -5.48
CA ILE A 70 -2.97 18.76 -6.52
C ILE A 70 -4.28 18.14 -6.03
N SER A 71 -5.33 18.25 -6.84
CA SER A 71 -6.64 17.67 -6.50
C SER A 71 -6.66 16.15 -6.69
N VAL A 72 -5.88 15.40 -5.90
CA VAL A 72 -5.80 13.93 -5.95
C VAL A 72 -7.19 13.31 -5.79
N ASP A 73 -8.06 13.91 -4.97
CA ASP A 73 -9.43 13.45 -4.76
C ASP A 73 -10.31 13.50 -6.00
N ARG A 74 -9.98 14.35 -6.99
CA ARG A 74 -10.72 14.44 -8.25
C ARG A 74 -10.20 13.48 -9.33
N MET A 75 -9.05 12.85 -9.11
CA MET A 75 -8.49 11.91 -10.06
C MET A 75 -9.23 10.57 -10.03
N GLY A 76 -9.34 9.89 -11.17
CA GLY A 76 -9.80 8.51 -11.19
C GLY A 76 -8.72 7.55 -10.66
N PHE A 77 -9.11 6.33 -10.28
CA PHE A 77 -8.19 5.27 -9.85
C PHE A 77 -6.96 5.13 -10.79
N ALA A 78 -7.19 5.06 -12.10
CA ALA A 78 -6.12 4.85 -13.08
C ALA A 78 -5.04 5.96 -13.05
N GLN A 79 -5.45 7.22 -12.88
CA GLN A 79 -4.52 8.36 -12.82
C GLN A 79 -3.72 8.34 -11.52
N ARG A 80 -4.38 8.10 -10.38
CA ARG A 80 -3.67 7.99 -9.09
C ARG A 80 -2.71 6.80 -9.10
N PHE A 81 -3.13 5.67 -9.65
CA PHE A 81 -2.29 4.48 -9.75
C PHE A 81 -1.07 4.71 -10.66
N GLN A 82 -1.23 5.43 -11.76
CA GLN A 82 -0.10 5.85 -12.60
C GLN A 82 0.89 6.73 -11.82
N LEU A 83 0.41 7.64 -10.98
CA LEU A 83 1.27 8.46 -10.13
C LEU A 83 2.04 7.60 -9.11
N VAL A 84 1.37 6.67 -8.45
CA VAL A 84 2.01 5.73 -7.51
C VAL A 84 3.10 4.90 -8.20
N MET A 85 2.85 4.43 -9.43
CA MET A 85 3.85 3.74 -10.25
C MET A 85 5.02 4.66 -10.65
N ALA A 86 4.73 5.90 -11.06
CA ALA A 86 5.74 6.86 -11.49
C ALA A 86 6.65 7.31 -10.33
N LEU A 87 6.11 7.38 -9.12
CA LEU A 87 6.86 7.65 -7.89
C LEU A 87 7.67 6.44 -7.40
N GLY A 88 7.57 5.29 -8.09
CA GLY A 88 8.31 4.07 -7.73
C GLY A 88 7.86 3.42 -6.43
N LEU A 89 6.60 3.64 -6.02
CA LEU A 89 6.08 3.14 -4.74
C LEU A 89 5.52 1.71 -4.82
N ILE A 90 5.42 1.14 -6.02
CA ILE A 90 5.02 -0.25 -6.24
C ILE A 90 5.88 -0.81 -7.36
N ASP A 91 6.33 -2.04 -7.19
CA ASP A 91 6.99 -2.77 -8.26
C ASP A 91 6.00 -3.28 -9.33
N LYS A 92 6.54 -3.76 -10.45
CA LYS A 92 5.69 -4.28 -11.53
C LYS A 92 4.97 -5.58 -11.17
N LYS A 93 5.47 -6.35 -10.21
CA LYS A 93 4.91 -7.66 -9.83
C LYS A 93 3.60 -7.46 -9.08
N LEU A 94 3.59 -6.60 -8.06
CA LEU A 94 2.38 -6.26 -7.31
C LEU A 94 1.43 -5.37 -8.11
N ALA A 95 1.94 -4.57 -9.05
CA ALA A 95 1.08 -3.76 -9.92
C ALA A 95 0.21 -4.60 -10.87
N ALA A 96 0.66 -5.79 -11.28
CA ALA A 96 -0.06 -6.64 -12.21
C ALA A 96 -1.44 -7.09 -11.70
N PRO A 97 -1.58 -7.69 -10.50
CA PRO A 97 -2.90 -8.08 -9.98
C PRO A 97 -3.79 -6.87 -9.65
N ILE A 98 -3.23 -5.75 -9.18
CA ILE A 98 -4.01 -4.52 -8.93
C ILE A 98 -4.64 -3.99 -10.22
N LYS A 99 -3.89 -4.00 -11.33
CA LYS A 99 -4.42 -3.65 -12.66
C LYS A 99 -5.49 -4.62 -13.13
N MET A 100 -5.33 -5.92 -12.84
CA MET A 100 -6.35 -6.93 -13.15
C MET A 100 -7.65 -6.67 -12.37
N ILE A 101 -7.57 -6.39 -11.07
CA ILE A 101 -8.73 -6.01 -10.24
C ILE A 101 -9.46 -4.81 -10.85
N ASN A 102 -8.75 -3.75 -11.20
CA ASN A 102 -9.35 -2.57 -11.85
C ASN A 102 -9.98 -2.91 -13.22
N LYS A 103 -9.33 -3.76 -14.02
CA LYS A 103 -9.86 -4.20 -15.31
C LYS A 103 -11.17 -4.98 -15.13
N LEU A 104 -11.23 -5.91 -14.18
CA LEU A 104 -12.42 -6.70 -13.89
C LEU A 104 -13.54 -5.79 -13.34
N ARG A 105 -13.23 -4.86 -12.42
CA ARG A 105 -14.21 -3.88 -11.92
C ARG A 105 -14.81 -3.06 -13.05
N ASN A 106 -14.01 -2.62 -14.01
CA ASN A 106 -14.52 -1.87 -15.17
C ASN A 106 -15.51 -2.70 -16.00
N LYS A 107 -15.33 -4.02 -16.11
CA LYS A 107 -16.34 -4.88 -16.75
C LYS A 107 -17.66 -4.86 -15.97
N VAL A 108 -17.62 -5.03 -14.65
CA VAL A 108 -18.80 -4.97 -13.77
C VAL A 108 -19.56 -3.65 -13.95
N ALA A 109 -18.86 -2.53 -14.09
CA ALA A 109 -19.48 -1.21 -14.23
C ALA A 109 -20.12 -0.98 -15.61
N HIS A 110 -19.66 -1.66 -16.67
CA HIS A 110 -20.14 -1.46 -18.03
C HIS A 110 -21.15 -2.51 -18.50
N ASP A 111 -21.17 -3.68 -17.87
CA ASP A 111 -22.07 -4.78 -18.21
C ASP A 111 -22.85 -5.22 -16.97
N LEU A 112 -24.14 -4.87 -16.94
CA LEU A 112 -25.07 -5.17 -15.85
C LEU A 112 -25.29 -6.67 -15.63
N THR A 113 -24.92 -7.50 -16.61
CA THR A 113 -25.05 -8.97 -16.55
C THR A 113 -23.72 -9.68 -16.31
N PHE A 114 -22.62 -8.91 -16.16
CA PHE A 114 -21.31 -9.48 -15.95
C PHE A 114 -21.23 -10.20 -14.60
N SER A 115 -20.80 -11.45 -14.67
CA SER A 115 -20.39 -12.25 -13.52
C SER A 115 -18.92 -12.64 -13.67
N VAL A 116 -18.18 -12.64 -12.57
CA VAL A 116 -16.78 -13.06 -12.56
C VAL A 116 -16.69 -14.54 -12.89
N SER A 117 -16.18 -14.85 -14.08
CA SER A 117 -16.01 -16.21 -14.56
C SER A 117 -14.77 -16.90 -13.96
N GLU A 118 -14.70 -18.23 -14.09
CA GLU A 118 -13.47 -18.97 -13.76
C GLU A 118 -12.25 -18.52 -14.59
N ALA A 119 -12.47 -18.08 -15.84
CA ALA A 119 -11.40 -17.55 -16.67
C ALA A 119 -10.88 -16.20 -16.15
N ASP A 120 -11.76 -15.36 -15.59
CA ASP A 120 -11.36 -14.11 -14.92
C ASP A 120 -10.59 -14.41 -13.62
N ALA A 121 -11.06 -15.39 -12.83
CA ALA A 121 -10.37 -15.82 -11.62
C ALA A 121 -8.96 -16.38 -11.93
N LYS A 122 -8.85 -17.22 -12.96
CA LYS A 122 -7.57 -17.71 -13.46
C LYS A 122 -6.66 -16.58 -13.94
N SER A 123 -7.20 -15.57 -14.61
CA SER A 123 -6.41 -14.42 -15.05
C SER A 123 -5.83 -13.62 -13.87
N LEU A 124 -6.58 -13.51 -12.77
CA LEU A 124 -6.06 -12.92 -11.53
C LEU A 124 -4.96 -13.80 -10.93
N PHE A 125 -5.19 -15.11 -10.81
CA PHE A 125 -4.19 -16.06 -10.31
C PHE A 125 -2.87 -15.98 -11.12
N ASP A 126 -2.96 -16.06 -12.45
CA ASP A 126 -1.79 -16.09 -13.34
C ASP A 126 -0.93 -14.82 -13.28
N CYS A 127 -1.51 -13.68 -12.87
CA CYS A 127 -0.78 -12.43 -12.68
C CYS A 127 -0.42 -12.13 -11.22
N THR A 128 -0.88 -12.95 -10.27
CA THR A 128 -0.55 -12.79 -8.85
C THR A 128 0.86 -13.36 -8.59
N PRO A 129 1.74 -12.62 -7.89
CA PRO A 129 3.06 -13.11 -7.54
C PRO A 129 3.03 -14.43 -6.75
N SER A 130 3.96 -15.34 -7.06
CA SER A 130 3.98 -16.69 -6.46
C SER A 130 4.16 -16.67 -4.94
N ASP A 131 4.92 -15.72 -4.40
CA ASP A 131 5.10 -15.52 -2.96
C ASP A 131 3.79 -15.17 -2.26
N LEU A 132 2.86 -14.48 -2.93
CA LEU A 132 1.53 -14.22 -2.38
C LEU A 132 0.61 -15.44 -2.47
N ILE A 133 0.74 -16.23 -3.54
CA ILE A 133 0.00 -17.49 -3.68
C ILE A 133 0.45 -18.47 -2.59
N GLU A 134 1.76 -18.61 -2.37
CA GLU A 134 2.33 -19.42 -1.29
C GLU A 134 1.81 -18.95 0.08
N ALA A 135 1.83 -17.64 0.34
CA ALA A 135 1.29 -17.08 1.60
C ALA A 135 -0.20 -17.40 1.82
N VAL A 136 -1.02 -17.47 0.76
CA VAL A 136 -2.42 -17.91 0.84
C VAL A 136 -2.52 -19.40 1.15
N LEU A 137 -1.70 -20.23 0.50
CA LEU A 137 -1.73 -21.67 0.67
C LEU A 137 -1.24 -22.12 2.06
N ASP A 138 -0.37 -21.33 2.68
CA ASP A 138 0.15 -21.58 4.04
C ASP A 138 -0.80 -21.11 5.15
N MET A 139 -1.95 -20.48 4.82
CA MET A 139 -2.89 -20.01 5.84
C MET A 139 -3.50 -21.20 6.62
N PRO A 140 -3.52 -21.18 7.97
CA PRO A 140 -4.01 -22.30 8.79
C PRO A 140 -5.46 -22.71 8.49
N SER A 141 -6.26 -21.76 8.00
CA SER A 141 -7.66 -21.95 7.62
C SER A 141 -7.84 -22.79 6.35
N ARG A 142 -6.77 -23.04 5.60
CA ARG A 142 -6.79 -23.79 4.33
C ARG A 142 -6.38 -25.24 4.51
N CYS A 143 -7.36 -26.15 4.39
CA CYS A 143 -7.13 -27.59 4.31
C CYS A 143 -6.67 -28.02 2.90
N GLY A 144 -5.51 -27.56 2.41
CA GLY A 144 -4.88 -28.08 1.17
C GLY A 144 -5.61 -27.79 -0.16
N ASN A 145 -6.61 -26.89 -0.16
CA ASN A 145 -7.36 -26.51 -1.35
C ASN A 145 -6.62 -25.42 -2.16
N ALA A 146 -6.80 -25.40 -3.48
CA ALA A 146 -6.27 -24.36 -4.37
C ALA A 146 -6.80 -22.96 -4.04
N ALA A 147 -5.94 -21.94 -4.07
CA ALA A 147 -6.28 -20.55 -3.75
C ALA A 147 -7.55 -20.09 -4.50
N SER A 148 -8.56 -19.63 -3.75
CA SER A 148 -9.81 -19.14 -4.35
C SER A 148 -9.68 -17.69 -4.80
N PHE A 149 -10.66 -17.23 -5.57
CA PHE A 149 -10.66 -15.87 -6.11
C PHE A 149 -10.63 -14.80 -5.02
N GLU A 150 -11.46 -14.97 -3.99
CA GLU A 150 -11.55 -14.08 -2.84
C GLU A 150 -10.26 -14.04 -2.02
N ASP A 151 -9.54 -15.15 -1.88
CA ASP A 151 -8.23 -15.16 -1.22
C ASP A 151 -7.19 -14.36 -2.00
N LEU A 152 -7.19 -14.49 -3.33
CA LEU A 152 -6.29 -13.73 -4.19
C LEU A 152 -6.58 -12.23 -4.08
N LEU A 153 -7.86 -11.84 -4.08
CA LEU A 153 -8.23 -10.44 -3.84
C LEU A 153 -7.71 -9.97 -2.47
N PHE A 154 -7.95 -10.76 -1.43
CA PHE A 154 -7.59 -10.42 -0.06
C PHE A 154 -6.08 -10.26 0.10
N VAL A 155 -5.28 -11.24 -0.33
CA VAL A 155 -3.82 -11.18 -0.17
C VAL A 155 -3.22 -10.03 -0.97
N VAL A 156 -3.77 -9.71 -2.15
CA VAL A 156 -3.31 -8.57 -2.95
C VAL A 156 -3.60 -7.25 -2.24
N VAL A 157 -4.80 -7.06 -1.67
CA VAL A 157 -5.17 -5.86 -0.90
C VAL A 157 -4.31 -5.71 0.35
N VAL A 158 -4.13 -6.79 1.11
CA VAL A 158 -3.29 -6.81 2.32
C VAL A 158 -1.84 -6.48 1.98
N LYS A 159 -1.26 -7.17 0.99
CA LYS A 159 0.11 -6.89 0.54
C LYS A 159 0.27 -5.45 0.08
N PHE A 160 -0.74 -4.92 -0.60
CA PHE A 160 -0.70 -3.56 -1.11
C PHE A 160 -0.60 -2.52 0.02
N ASP A 161 -1.40 -2.66 1.08
CA ASP A 161 -1.27 -1.75 2.22
C ASP A 161 0.01 -1.99 3.03
N ILE A 162 0.51 -3.23 3.12
CA ILE A 162 1.84 -3.51 3.72
C ILE A 162 2.94 -2.73 2.98
N VAL A 163 2.91 -2.71 1.64
CA VAL A 163 3.87 -1.92 0.85
C VAL A 163 3.73 -0.42 1.13
N ARG A 164 2.50 0.10 1.27
CA ARG A 164 2.29 1.49 1.72
C ARG A 164 2.94 1.73 3.09
N GLN A 165 2.68 0.87 4.08
CA GLN A 165 3.27 0.98 5.42
C GLN A 165 4.80 1.02 5.37
N GLN A 166 5.42 0.16 4.55
CA GLN A 166 6.86 0.16 4.33
C GLN A 166 7.36 1.51 3.79
N HIS A 167 6.65 2.12 2.84
CA HIS A 167 7.01 3.45 2.34
C HIS A 167 6.84 4.57 3.38
N VAL A 168 5.84 4.48 4.26
CA VAL A 168 5.69 5.41 5.40
C VAL A 168 6.90 5.27 6.34
N VAL A 169 7.23 4.05 6.74
CA VAL A 169 8.39 3.77 7.62
C VAL A 169 9.68 4.30 7.00
N GLN A 170 9.96 3.97 5.73
CA GLN A 170 11.17 4.42 5.04
C GLN A 170 11.27 5.94 4.95
N ARG A 171 10.15 6.65 4.76
CA ARG A 171 10.13 8.12 4.76
C ARG A 171 10.47 8.69 6.13
N VAL A 172 9.89 8.13 7.20
CA VAL A 172 10.16 8.58 8.57
C VAL A 172 11.62 8.32 8.95
N LEU A 173 12.16 7.14 8.61
CA LEU A 173 13.58 6.82 8.81
C LEU A 173 14.51 7.71 7.97
N GLY A 174 14.13 8.03 6.73
CA GLY A 174 14.83 8.96 5.87
C GLY A 174 14.89 10.37 6.47
N ARG A 175 13.76 10.86 6.99
CA ARG A 175 13.70 12.14 7.72
C ARG A 175 14.57 12.11 8.98
N LYS A 176 14.51 11.05 9.78
CA LYS A 176 15.36 10.86 10.96
C LYS A 176 16.84 10.93 10.59
N SER A 177 17.25 10.25 9.53
CA SER A 177 18.63 10.27 9.01
C SER A 177 19.08 11.68 8.60
N GLN A 178 18.21 12.45 7.92
CA GLN A 178 18.50 13.84 7.54
C GLN A 178 18.66 14.74 8.78
N ILE A 179 17.84 14.56 9.81
CA ILE A 179 17.94 15.30 11.06
C ILE A 179 19.25 14.95 11.79
N HIS A 180 19.62 13.66 11.88
CA HIS A 180 20.88 13.22 12.46
C HIS A 180 22.09 13.86 11.77
N LEU A 181 22.09 13.86 10.43
CA LEU A 181 23.16 14.49 9.65
C LEU A 181 23.26 15.98 9.96
N ARG A 182 22.13 16.69 10.01
CA ARG A 182 22.08 18.11 10.34
C ARG A 182 22.59 18.39 11.76
N ASP A 183 22.21 17.57 12.74
CA ASP A 183 22.69 17.69 14.13
C ASP A 183 24.21 17.49 14.22
N ALA A 184 24.73 16.45 13.58
CA ALA A 184 26.17 16.17 13.52
C ALA A 184 26.94 17.34 12.88
N LEU A 185 26.44 17.88 11.76
CA LEU A 185 27.05 19.04 11.10
C LEU A 185 27.02 20.29 11.97
N ASN A 186 25.92 20.56 12.68
CA ASN A 186 25.82 21.70 13.60
C ASN A 186 26.82 21.60 14.76
N LYS A 187 27.11 20.38 15.25
CA LYS A 187 28.10 20.13 16.30
C LYS A 187 29.54 20.21 15.78
N ALA A 188 29.79 19.74 14.56
CA ALA A 188 31.13 19.74 13.96
C ALA A 188 31.56 21.11 13.42
N TYR A 189 30.63 21.92 12.91
CA TYR A 189 30.94 23.19 12.25
C TYR A 189 31.75 24.19 13.11
N PRO A 190 31.45 24.39 14.42
CA PRO A 190 32.28 25.24 15.27
C PRO A 190 33.69 24.70 15.47
N LEU A 191 33.90 23.38 15.45
CA LEU A 191 35.21 22.76 15.61
C LEU A 191 36.06 22.96 14.35
N ILE A 192 35.44 22.85 13.16
CA ILE A 192 36.09 23.08 11.87
C ILE A 192 36.43 24.55 11.67
N LYS A 193 35.56 25.48 12.11
CA LYS A 193 35.77 26.93 11.95
C LYS A 193 36.88 27.49 12.84
N ASN A 194 37.17 26.83 13.95
CA ASN A 194 38.17 27.26 14.94
C ASN A 194 39.50 26.48 14.83
N ALA A 195 39.65 25.61 13.83
CA ALA A 195 40.86 24.88 13.48
C ALA A 195 41.57 25.56 12.31
#